data_AF-A0A6V7HQG2-F1
#
_entry.id   AF-A0A6V7HQG2-F1
#
_cell.length_a   1.000
_cell.length_b   1.000
_cell.length_c   1.000
_cell.angle_alpha   90.00
_cell.angle_beta   90.00
_cell.angle_gamma   90.00
#
_symmetry.space_group_name_H-M   'P 1'
#
loop_
_entity.id
_entity.type
_entity.pdbx_description
1 polymer ?
#
loop_
_entity_poly.entity_id
_entity_poly.type
_entity_poly.pdbx_seq_one_letter_code
_entity_poly.pdbx_strand_id
1 'polypeptide(L)'
;CIISDGYRQHEVWQWLERLPVMAFQAVLLAHAPILVELDPDRFASFVAARLPGKVHAVLERFKDNSKLEYNLLSSLYHLGQFKEDEESKFELTTEQLERFLVLMCQNEPKAVVNHLSGAHGCRLDEALRIVQEAQHHEAVALMLEKMGNYQEAFDLLLQKLQESLAHFHREEIPEDDVVKATVQVSGLCRRSAGNLDWMPLVESVVQPQADNSNQRIEQLRGKLLKVVLEALSGTTALSTVLERILKHPLATSGTIGDIRQLLTGVLTHSRYEQVLVETTARLVSLELHEALKKAL
;
A
#
# COMPACT_ATOMS: atom_id res chain seq x y z
N CYS A 1 32.97 -23.52 -22.89
CA CYS A 1 32.40 -23.90 -21.57
C CYS A 1 30.89 -24.05 -21.77
N ILE A 2 30.23 -25.10 -21.25
CA ILE A 2 28.78 -25.34 -21.48
C ILE A 2 27.94 -24.13 -21.05
N ILE A 3 28.39 -23.41 -20.03
CA ILE A 3 27.74 -22.21 -19.48
C ILE A 3 27.85 -20.99 -20.41
N SER A 4 28.89 -20.92 -21.25
CA SER A 4 29.15 -19.78 -22.16
C SER A 4 28.62 -20.00 -23.57
N ASP A 5 28.09 -21.18 -23.86
CA ASP A 5 27.64 -21.58 -25.20
C ASP A 5 26.11 -21.45 -25.28
N GLY A 6 25.63 -20.47 -26.04
CA GLY A 6 24.20 -20.14 -26.19
C GLY A 6 23.33 -21.29 -26.69
N TYR A 7 23.90 -22.24 -27.43
CA TYR A 7 23.15 -23.39 -27.96
C TYR A 7 22.98 -24.51 -26.93
N ARG A 8 23.81 -24.55 -25.88
CA ARG A 8 23.85 -25.61 -24.87
C ARG A 8 23.31 -25.20 -23.51
N GLN A 9 22.75 -24.00 -23.40
CA GLN A 9 22.19 -23.45 -22.16
C GLN A 9 21.09 -24.34 -21.55
N HIS A 10 20.35 -25.08 -22.38
CA HIS A 10 19.34 -26.04 -21.92
C HIS A 10 19.94 -27.27 -21.20
N GLU A 11 21.19 -27.65 -21.52
CA GLU A 11 21.89 -28.78 -20.88
C GLU A 11 22.54 -28.38 -19.55
N VAL A 12 22.72 -27.08 -19.29
CA VAL A 12 23.42 -26.55 -18.10
C VAL A 12 22.78 -27.06 -16.82
N TRP A 13 21.45 -27.03 -16.73
CA TRP A 13 20.71 -27.44 -15.53
C TRP A 13 20.83 -28.94 -15.25
N GLN A 14 20.66 -29.78 -16.28
CA GLN A 14 20.82 -31.23 -16.16
C GLN A 14 22.26 -31.64 -15.81
N TRP A 15 23.24 -30.87 -16.30
CA TRP A 15 24.63 -31.06 -15.95
C TRP A 15 24.91 -30.65 -14.49
N LEU A 16 24.37 -29.52 -14.02
CA LEU A 16 24.50 -29.05 -12.64
C LEU A 16 23.89 -30.03 -11.61
N GLU A 17 22.76 -30.68 -11.94
CA GLU A 17 22.15 -31.72 -11.11
C GLU A 17 23.08 -32.89 -10.81
N ARG A 18 23.88 -33.28 -11.81
CA ARG A 18 24.76 -34.45 -11.73
C ARG A 18 26.09 -34.17 -11.03
N LEU A 19 26.41 -32.92 -10.73
CA LEU A 19 27.68 -32.56 -10.11
C LEU A 19 27.73 -32.94 -8.62
N PRO A 20 28.87 -33.44 -8.11
CA PRO A 20 29.12 -33.58 -6.68
C PRO A 20 28.99 -32.24 -5.95
N VAL A 21 28.55 -32.23 -4.69
CA VAL A 21 28.25 -31.00 -3.91
C VAL A 21 29.41 -29.99 -3.92
N MET A 22 30.66 -30.44 -3.79
CA MET A 22 31.82 -29.53 -3.78
C MET A 22 32.10 -28.90 -5.15
N ALA A 23 32.01 -29.68 -6.23
CA ALA A 23 32.19 -29.17 -7.60
C ALA A 23 31.02 -28.25 -8.00
N PHE A 24 29.80 -28.61 -7.60
CA PHE A 24 28.60 -27.81 -7.78
C PHE A 24 28.74 -26.44 -7.12
N GLN A 25 29.17 -26.37 -5.86
CA GLN A 25 29.36 -25.10 -5.17
C GLN A 25 30.42 -24.21 -5.85
N ALA A 26 31.54 -24.79 -6.27
CA ALA A 26 32.61 -24.02 -6.94
C ALA A 26 32.14 -23.43 -8.27
N VAL A 27 31.45 -24.23 -9.09
CA VAL A 27 30.92 -23.80 -10.39
C VAL A 27 29.79 -22.76 -10.21
N LEU A 28 28.90 -22.99 -9.25
CA LEU A 28 27.78 -22.09 -8.97
C LEU A 28 28.28 -20.71 -8.53
N LEU A 29 29.26 -20.65 -7.61
CA LEU A 29 29.83 -19.38 -7.15
C LEU A 29 30.68 -18.67 -8.22
N ALA A 30 31.33 -19.42 -9.11
CA ALA A 30 32.14 -18.84 -10.19
C ALA A 30 31.31 -18.25 -11.33
N HIS A 31 30.13 -18.82 -11.60
CA HIS A 31 29.27 -18.44 -12.72
C HIS A 31 27.89 -17.92 -12.30
N ALA A 32 27.73 -17.52 -11.04
CA ALA A 32 26.45 -17.08 -10.47
C ALA A 32 25.74 -16.00 -11.32
N PRO A 33 26.42 -14.93 -11.81
CA PRO A 33 25.76 -13.91 -12.63
C PRO A 33 25.13 -14.47 -13.91
N ILE A 34 25.87 -15.30 -14.64
CA ILE A 34 25.42 -15.90 -15.91
C ILE A 34 24.25 -16.85 -15.65
N LEU A 35 24.29 -17.63 -14.56
CA LEU A 35 23.23 -18.58 -14.25
C LEU A 35 21.92 -17.91 -13.86
N VAL A 36 21.97 -16.77 -13.14
CA VAL A 36 20.78 -15.97 -12.81
C VAL A 36 20.20 -15.28 -14.05
N GLU A 37 21.05 -14.83 -14.98
CA GLU A 37 20.59 -14.28 -16.27
C GLU A 37 19.87 -15.33 -17.14
N LEU A 38 20.24 -16.61 -17.03
CA LEU A 38 19.62 -17.69 -17.80
C LEU A 38 18.25 -18.08 -17.26
N ASP A 39 18.16 -18.40 -15.97
CA ASP A 39 16.92 -18.78 -15.31
C ASP A 39 17.02 -18.55 -13.79
N PRO A 40 16.46 -17.45 -13.27
CA PRO A 40 16.57 -17.11 -11.85
C PRO A 40 15.80 -18.09 -10.96
N ASP A 41 14.68 -18.66 -11.44
CA ASP A 41 13.83 -19.57 -10.68
C ASP A 41 14.48 -20.94 -10.50
N ARG A 42 15.05 -21.48 -11.57
CA ARG A 42 15.84 -22.73 -11.48
C ARG A 42 17.05 -22.53 -10.59
N PHE A 43 17.79 -21.43 -10.79
CA PHE A 43 18.95 -21.15 -9.97
C PHE A 43 18.60 -21.03 -8.48
N ALA A 44 17.55 -20.28 -8.15
CA ALA A 44 17.04 -20.14 -6.79
C ALA A 44 16.63 -21.50 -6.20
N SER A 45 15.96 -22.36 -6.98
CA SER A 45 15.59 -23.72 -6.57
C SER A 45 16.82 -24.58 -6.23
N PHE A 46 17.88 -24.47 -7.03
CA PHE A 46 19.15 -25.16 -6.78
C PHE A 46 19.87 -24.64 -5.52
N VAL A 47 19.88 -23.33 -5.30
CA VAL A 47 20.46 -22.71 -4.12
C VAL A 47 19.70 -23.13 -2.86
N ALA A 48 18.36 -23.09 -2.89
CA ALA A 48 17.51 -23.51 -1.78
C ALA A 48 17.66 -25.00 -1.46
N ALA A 49 17.73 -25.87 -2.49
CA ALA A 49 17.79 -27.32 -2.30
C ALA A 49 19.18 -27.83 -1.87
N ARG A 50 20.27 -27.23 -2.37
CA ARG A 50 21.64 -27.78 -2.21
C ARG A 50 22.55 -26.91 -1.35
N LEU A 51 22.23 -25.64 -1.16
CA LEU A 51 23.08 -24.65 -0.48
C LEU A 51 22.29 -23.71 0.47
N PRO A 52 21.34 -24.20 1.29
CA PRO A 52 20.51 -23.32 2.13
C PRO A 52 21.33 -22.47 3.11
N GLY A 53 22.44 -23.02 3.64
CA GLY A 53 23.34 -22.29 4.55
C GLY A 53 24.34 -21.33 3.87
N LYS A 54 24.33 -21.20 2.53
CA LYS A 54 25.27 -20.35 1.78
C LYS A 54 24.60 -19.28 0.93
N VAL A 55 23.30 -19.04 1.13
CA VAL A 55 22.53 -18.01 0.41
C VAL A 55 23.22 -16.65 0.52
N HIS A 56 23.67 -16.25 1.71
CA HIS A 56 24.40 -15.00 1.90
C HIS A 56 25.68 -14.94 1.03
N ALA A 57 26.50 -15.99 1.02
CA ALA A 57 27.72 -16.04 0.21
C ALA A 57 27.46 -16.00 -1.31
N VAL A 58 26.29 -16.48 -1.75
CA VAL A 58 25.83 -16.36 -3.15
C VAL A 58 25.44 -14.91 -3.42
N LEU A 59 24.63 -14.28 -2.56
CA LEU A 59 24.18 -12.89 -2.69
C LEU A 59 25.35 -11.89 -2.69
N GLU A 60 26.40 -12.14 -1.90
CA GLU A 60 27.63 -11.32 -1.89
C GLU A 60 28.27 -11.17 -3.28
N ARG A 61 28.06 -12.15 -4.19
CA ARG A 61 28.58 -12.09 -5.57
C ARG A 61 27.80 -11.14 -6.47
N PHE A 62 26.61 -10.72 -6.07
CA PHE A 62 25.74 -9.85 -6.83
C PHE A 62 25.71 -8.41 -6.31
N LYS A 63 26.52 -8.07 -5.30
CA LYS A 63 26.62 -6.72 -4.74
C LYS A 63 26.87 -5.62 -5.78
N ASP A 64 27.58 -5.96 -6.85
CA ASP A 64 27.90 -5.03 -7.94
C ASP A 64 26.78 -4.93 -9.00
N ASN A 65 25.76 -5.80 -8.95
CA ASN A 65 24.66 -5.85 -9.92
C ASN A 65 23.29 -5.98 -9.23
N SER A 66 22.73 -4.82 -8.87
CA SER A 66 21.43 -4.71 -8.18
C SER A 66 20.27 -5.41 -8.89
N LYS A 67 20.29 -5.54 -10.23
CA LYS A 67 19.21 -6.18 -10.99
C LYS A 67 19.24 -7.70 -10.84
N LEU A 68 20.43 -8.31 -10.93
CA LEU A 68 20.58 -9.75 -10.76
C LEU A 68 20.38 -10.18 -9.31
N GLU A 69 20.85 -9.35 -8.36
CA GLU A 69 20.56 -9.55 -6.94
C GLU A 69 19.05 -9.55 -6.66
N TYR A 70 18.32 -8.59 -7.26
CA TYR A 70 16.87 -8.50 -7.15
C TYR A 70 16.16 -9.73 -7.72
N ASN A 71 16.51 -10.13 -8.95
CA ASN A 71 15.88 -11.28 -9.61
C ASN A 71 16.07 -12.57 -8.79
N LEU A 72 17.28 -12.78 -8.27
CA LEU A 72 17.56 -13.92 -7.41
C LEU A 72 16.76 -13.89 -6.10
N LEU A 73 16.74 -12.75 -5.41
CA LEU A 73 15.98 -12.61 -4.16
C LEU A 73 14.48 -12.73 -4.39
N SER A 74 13.96 -12.22 -5.51
CA SER A 74 12.55 -12.36 -5.92
C SER A 74 12.18 -13.84 -6.10
N SER A 75 12.97 -14.59 -6.88
CA SER A 75 12.76 -16.03 -7.08
C SER A 75 12.86 -16.82 -5.77
N LEU A 76 13.83 -16.50 -4.90
CA LEU A 76 13.96 -17.10 -3.58
C LEU A 76 12.79 -16.79 -2.65
N TYR A 77 12.28 -15.55 -2.70
CA TYR A 77 11.12 -15.12 -1.93
C TYR A 77 9.86 -15.86 -2.37
N HIS A 78 9.62 -15.97 -3.68
CA HIS A 78 8.51 -16.73 -4.23
C HIS A 78 8.58 -18.22 -3.87
N LEU A 79 9.75 -18.85 -3.94
CA LEU A 79 9.95 -20.24 -3.51
C LEU A 79 9.56 -20.50 -2.04
N GLY A 80 9.77 -19.50 -1.17
CA GLY A 80 9.37 -19.57 0.24
C GLY A 80 7.86 -19.46 0.46
N GLN A 81 7.10 -18.86 -0.47
CA GLN A 81 5.66 -18.66 -0.33
C GLN A 81 4.81 -19.90 -0.67
N PHE A 82 5.32 -20.80 -1.53
CA PHE A 82 4.52 -21.89 -2.13
C PHE A 82 4.63 -23.27 -1.45
N LYS A 83 5.42 -23.43 -0.39
CA LYS A 83 5.57 -24.73 0.28
C LYS A 83 4.64 -24.86 1.48
N GLU A 84 3.67 -25.77 1.37
CA GLU A 84 2.71 -26.15 2.42
C GLU A 84 3.34 -27.00 3.55
N ASP A 85 4.49 -27.63 3.30
CA ASP A 85 5.23 -28.42 4.29
C ASP A 85 6.18 -27.55 5.13
N GLU A 86 5.80 -27.29 6.38
CA GLU A 86 6.56 -26.50 7.37
C GLU A 86 7.99 -27.05 7.64
N GLU A 87 8.23 -28.35 7.44
CA GLU A 87 9.53 -28.99 7.75
C GLU A 87 10.62 -28.75 6.68
N SER A 88 10.27 -28.18 5.52
CA SER A 88 11.22 -27.95 4.40
C SER A 88 10.99 -26.62 3.69
N LYS A 89 10.40 -25.66 4.40
CA LYS A 89 10.19 -24.31 3.90
C LYS A 89 11.53 -23.58 3.86
N PHE A 90 11.90 -23.11 2.67
CA PHE A 90 13.05 -22.24 2.53
C PHE A 90 12.64 -20.84 2.97
N GLU A 91 13.28 -20.31 4.01
CA GLU A 91 12.98 -19.00 4.56
C GLU A 91 14.17 -18.06 4.39
N LEU A 92 13.89 -16.86 3.88
CA LEU A 92 14.84 -15.77 3.85
C LEU A 92 14.94 -15.16 5.25
N THR A 93 16.16 -14.84 5.65
CA THR A 93 16.41 -14.10 6.89
C THR A 93 15.84 -12.68 6.80
N THR A 94 15.54 -12.06 7.94
CA THR A 94 15.02 -10.69 8.01
C THR A 94 15.92 -9.68 7.27
N GLU A 95 17.25 -9.79 7.39
CA GLU A 95 18.21 -8.94 6.69
C GLU A 95 18.14 -9.09 5.16
N GLN A 96 17.88 -10.32 4.67
CA GLN A 96 17.70 -10.58 3.24
C GLN A 96 16.39 -10.02 2.71
N LEU A 97 15.31 -10.07 3.51
CA LEU A 97 14.03 -9.45 3.17
C LEU A 97 14.13 -7.92 3.14
N GLU A 98 14.86 -7.33 4.08
CA GLU A 98 15.16 -5.89 4.10
C GLU A 98 15.98 -5.48 2.87
N ARG A 99 17.01 -6.26 2.52
CA ARG A 99 17.78 -6.04 1.29
C ARG A 99 16.90 -6.19 0.04
N PHE A 100 16.02 -7.18 0.01
CA PHE A 100 15.07 -7.36 -1.07
C PHE A 100 14.15 -6.13 -1.23
N LEU A 101 13.67 -5.56 -0.12
CA LEU A 101 12.87 -4.34 -0.15
C LEU A 101 13.65 -3.14 -0.72
N VAL A 102 14.92 -2.96 -0.31
CA VAL A 102 15.80 -1.92 -0.88
C VAL A 102 15.90 -2.06 -2.40
N LEU A 103 16.12 -3.27 -2.89
CA LEU A 103 16.25 -3.55 -4.31
C LEU A 103 14.90 -3.41 -5.05
N MET A 104 13.79 -3.75 -4.42
CA MET A 104 12.45 -3.57 -4.99
C MET A 104 12.15 -2.08 -5.19
N CYS A 105 12.50 -1.22 -4.23
CA CYS A 105 12.37 0.23 -4.37
C CYS A 105 13.16 0.78 -5.58
N GLN A 106 14.32 0.19 -5.88
CA GLN A 106 15.19 0.64 -6.99
C GLN A 106 14.75 0.10 -8.36
N ASN A 107 14.32 -1.16 -8.41
CA ASN A 107 14.06 -1.85 -9.68
C ASN A 107 12.57 -1.87 -10.05
N GLU A 108 11.67 -1.98 -9.08
CA GLU A 108 10.22 -2.13 -9.27
C GLU A 108 9.40 -1.31 -8.25
N PRO A 109 9.52 0.03 -8.24
CA PRO A 109 8.87 0.88 -7.23
C PRO A 109 7.34 0.70 -7.18
N LYS A 110 6.70 0.42 -8.32
CA LYS A 110 5.24 0.21 -8.41
C LYS A 110 4.76 -1.02 -7.64
N ALA A 111 5.60 -2.03 -7.42
CA ALA A 111 5.24 -3.25 -6.71
C ALA A 111 5.38 -3.11 -5.18
N VAL A 112 6.14 -2.12 -4.69
CA VAL A 112 6.49 -1.94 -3.28
C VAL A 112 5.27 -1.84 -2.38
N VAL A 113 4.29 -1.00 -2.74
CA VAL A 113 3.07 -0.79 -1.94
C VAL A 113 2.28 -2.09 -1.82
N ASN A 114 2.14 -2.85 -2.91
CA ASN A 114 1.44 -4.13 -2.91
C ASN A 114 2.17 -5.16 -2.03
N HIS A 115 3.50 -5.24 -2.14
CA HIS A 115 4.30 -6.12 -1.31
C HIS A 115 4.17 -5.79 0.19
N LEU A 116 4.30 -4.51 0.55
CA LEU A 116 4.21 -4.06 1.94
C LEU A 116 2.79 -4.17 2.52
N SER A 117 1.75 -4.20 1.68
CA SER A 117 0.37 -4.38 2.14
C SER A 117 0.18 -5.73 2.87
N GLY A 118 0.85 -6.78 2.40
CA GLY A 118 0.80 -8.13 2.96
C GLY A 118 1.85 -8.41 4.04
N ALA A 119 2.11 -9.70 4.26
CA ALA A 119 3.18 -10.18 5.15
C ALA A 119 4.53 -10.11 4.43
N HIS A 120 5.35 -9.11 4.76
CA HIS A 120 6.66 -8.86 4.15
C HIS A 120 7.84 -9.38 5.00
N GLY A 121 7.63 -9.71 6.28
CA GLY A 121 8.66 -10.26 7.19
C GLY A 121 9.77 -9.29 7.65
N CYS A 122 9.90 -8.12 7.01
CA CYS A 122 10.78 -7.03 7.47
C CYS A 122 10.35 -6.44 8.82
N ARG A 123 11.32 -5.92 9.59
CA ARG A 123 11.03 -5.09 10.78
C ARG A 123 10.36 -3.78 10.33
N LEU A 124 9.33 -3.34 11.06
CA LEU A 124 8.54 -2.17 10.66
C LEU A 124 9.38 -0.89 10.59
N ASP A 125 10.22 -0.64 11.61
CA ASP A 125 11.09 0.55 11.65
C ASP A 125 12.10 0.58 10.50
N GLU A 126 12.67 -0.58 10.17
CA GLU A 126 13.64 -0.71 9.09
C GLU A 126 12.98 -0.58 7.73
N ALA A 127 11.83 -1.21 7.53
CA ALA A 127 11.04 -1.05 6.32
C ALA A 127 10.63 0.41 6.09
N LEU A 128 10.22 1.12 7.16
CA LEU A 128 9.94 2.57 7.10
C LEU A 128 11.18 3.36 6.66
N ARG A 129 12.35 3.11 7.27
CA ARG A 129 13.60 3.76 6.90
C ARG A 129 13.95 3.54 5.43
N ILE A 130 13.87 2.31 4.95
CA ILE A 130 14.16 1.94 3.55
C ILE A 130 13.26 2.71 2.58
N VAL A 131 11.96 2.77 2.84
CA VAL A 131 11.02 3.47 1.93
C VAL A 131 11.13 4.99 2.02
N GLN A 132 11.56 5.54 3.16
CA GLN A 132 11.88 6.96 3.32
C GLN A 132 13.13 7.34 2.53
N GLU A 133 14.21 6.54 2.62
CA GLU A 133 15.43 6.74 1.84
C GLU A 133 15.17 6.66 0.33
N ALA A 134 14.26 5.79 -0.09
CA ALA A 134 13.80 5.70 -1.47
C ALA A 134 12.82 6.81 -1.91
N GLN A 135 12.44 7.73 -1.01
CA GLN A 135 11.44 8.78 -1.23
C GLN A 135 10.08 8.26 -1.74
N HIS A 136 9.70 7.03 -1.38
CA HIS A 136 8.47 6.41 -1.83
C HIS A 136 7.29 6.76 -0.91
N HIS A 137 6.76 7.98 -1.03
CA HIS A 137 5.75 8.55 -0.11
C HIS A 137 4.53 7.65 0.18
N GLU A 138 4.01 6.93 -0.82
CA GLU A 138 2.85 6.04 -0.62
C GLU A 138 3.17 4.82 0.25
N ALA A 139 4.41 4.33 0.14
CA ALA A 139 4.90 3.22 0.96
C ALA A 139 5.24 3.72 2.37
N VAL A 140 5.79 4.93 2.50
CA VAL A 140 6.00 5.60 3.80
C VAL A 140 4.67 5.74 4.54
N ALA A 141 3.62 6.25 3.89
CA ALA A 141 2.30 6.40 4.51
C ALA A 141 1.71 5.05 4.94
N LEU A 142 1.85 4.00 4.11
CA LEU A 142 1.40 2.64 4.46
C LEU A 142 2.16 2.07 5.67
N MET A 143 3.48 2.29 5.76
CA MET A 143 4.28 1.83 6.90
C MET A 143 3.93 2.57 8.18
N LEU A 144 3.76 3.90 8.12
CA LEU A 144 3.29 4.71 9.24
C LEU A 144 1.92 4.25 9.74
N GLU A 145 1.01 3.91 8.83
CA GLU A 145 -0.29 3.33 9.17
C GLU A 145 -0.15 2.00 9.91
N LYS A 146 0.71 1.08 9.42
CA LYS A 146 0.97 -0.21 10.08
C LYS A 146 1.57 -0.06 11.48
N MET A 147 2.33 1.01 11.71
CA MET A 147 2.89 1.35 13.02
C MET A 147 1.88 2.06 13.94
N GLY A 148 0.71 2.45 13.42
CA GLY A 148 -0.32 3.20 14.15
C GLY A 148 -0.09 4.72 14.18
N ASN A 149 0.91 5.24 13.45
CA ASN A 149 1.22 6.65 13.34
C ASN A 149 0.31 7.33 12.29
N TYR A 150 -1.00 7.33 12.54
CA TYR A 150 -1.99 7.83 11.59
C TYR A 150 -1.83 9.32 11.28
N GLN A 151 -1.43 10.16 12.25
CA GLN A 151 -1.29 11.60 12.05
C GLN A 151 -0.17 11.93 11.08
N GLU A 152 1.01 11.35 11.25
CA GLU A 152 2.15 11.57 10.34
C GLU A 152 1.84 11.06 8.93
N ALA A 153 1.17 9.90 8.82
CA ALA A 153 0.72 9.36 7.53
C ALA A 153 -0.27 10.33 6.85
N PHE A 154 -1.18 10.91 7.63
CA PHE A 154 -2.18 11.85 7.14
C PHE A 154 -1.54 13.15 6.67
N ASP A 155 -0.64 13.74 7.46
CA ASP A 155 0.05 15.00 7.12
C ASP A 155 0.85 14.84 5.82
N LEU A 156 1.56 13.71 5.66
CA LEU A 156 2.32 13.39 4.46
C LEU A 156 1.42 13.27 3.22
N LEU A 157 0.33 12.51 3.30
CA LEU A 157 -0.58 12.32 2.16
C LEU A 157 -1.36 13.60 1.84
N LEU A 158 -1.74 14.38 2.85
CA LEU A 158 -2.43 15.65 2.67
C LEU A 158 -1.54 16.67 1.98
N GLN A 159 -0.27 16.77 2.37
CA GLN A 159 0.70 17.64 1.69
C GLN A 159 0.84 17.24 0.22
N LYS A 160 0.97 15.94 -0.09
CA LYS A 160 1.06 15.46 -1.47
C LYS A 160 -0.22 15.77 -2.27
N LEU A 161 -1.39 15.69 -1.65
CA LEU A 161 -2.66 16.09 -2.28
C LEU A 161 -2.69 17.59 -2.59
N GLN A 162 -2.24 18.43 -1.67
CA GLN A 162 -2.17 19.88 -1.87
C GLN A 162 -1.19 20.24 -2.99
N GLU A 163 -0.03 19.58 -3.06
CA GLU A 163 0.92 19.71 -4.16
C GLU A 163 0.31 19.26 -5.49
N SER A 164 -0.35 18.09 -5.52
CA SER A 164 -1.03 17.57 -6.72
C SER A 164 -2.13 18.53 -7.19
N LEU A 165 -2.92 19.09 -6.27
CA LEU A 165 -3.88 20.14 -6.59
C LEU A 165 -3.15 21.31 -7.24
N ALA A 166 -2.09 21.86 -6.64
CA ALA A 166 -1.34 22.97 -7.22
C ALA A 166 -0.78 22.66 -8.64
N HIS A 167 -0.27 21.45 -8.87
CA HIS A 167 0.20 20.99 -10.18
C HIS A 167 -0.94 20.87 -11.20
N PHE A 168 -2.12 20.39 -10.79
CA PHE A 168 -3.29 20.31 -11.66
C PHE A 168 -3.77 21.69 -12.10
N HIS A 169 -3.71 22.69 -11.21
CA HIS A 169 -4.03 24.08 -11.55
C HIS A 169 -3.08 24.66 -12.62
N ARG A 170 -1.83 24.20 -12.64
CA ARG A 170 -0.83 24.52 -13.68
C ARG A 170 -0.93 23.62 -14.92
N GLU A 171 -1.92 22.73 -14.98
CA GLU A 171 -2.13 21.73 -16.03
C GLU A 171 -0.95 20.75 -16.23
N GLU A 172 -0.15 20.53 -15.18
CA GLU A 172 1.06 19.70 -15.23
C GLU A 172 0.76 18.20 -15.04
N ILE A 173 -0.38 17.89 -14.41
CA ILE A 173 -0.80 16.52 -14.12
C ILE A 173 -2.26 16.27 -14.53
N PRO A 174 -2.62 15.03 -14.85
CA PRO A 174 -4.01 14.67 -15.14
C PRO A 174 -4.89 14.72 -13.88
N GLU A 175 -6.19 14.89 -14.08
CA GLU A 175 -7.20 14.86 -13.01
C GLU A 175 -7.16 13.55 -12.22
N ASP A 176 -6.90 12.42 -12.89
CA ASP A 176 -6.90 11.09 -12.30
C ASP A 176 -5.90 10.95 -11.13
N ASP A 177 -4.75 11.64 -11.20
CA ASP A 177 -3.73 11.58 -10.16
C ASP A 177 -4.17 12.35 -8.89
N VAL A 178 -4.89 13.46 -9.06
CA VAL A 178 -5.49 14.19 -7.93
C VAL A 178 -6.61 13.37 -7.28
N VAL A 179 -7.43 12.70 -8.09
CA VAL A 179 -8.48 11.80 -7.60
C VAL A 179 -7.88 10.65 -6.80
N LYS A 180 -6.81 10.00 -7.31
CA LYS A 180 -6.09 8.93 -6.59
C LYS A 180 -5.53 9.42 -5.25
N ALA A 181 -4.86 10.58 -5.24
CA ALA A 181 -4.33 11.16 -3.99
C ALA A 181 -5.46 11.40 -2.97
N THR A 182 -6.61 11.91 -3.44
CA THR A 182 -7.80 12.13 -2.59
C THR A 182 -8.36 10.82 -2.04
N VAL A 183 -8.45 9.77 -2.86
CA VAL A 183 -8.87 8.42 -2.44
C VAL A 183 -7.92 7.87 -1.37
N GLN A 184 -6.60 8.08 -1.52
CA GLN A 184 -5.60 7.62 -0.55
C GLN A 184 -5.77 8.28 0.82
N VAL A 185 -5.85 9.62 0.87
CA VAL A 185 -6.04 10.35 2.14
C VAL A 185 -7.38 9.95 2.78
N SER A 186 -8.46 9.93 1.97
CA SER A 186 -9.79 9.56 2.46
C SER A 186 -9.86 8.14 2.99
N GLY A 187 -9.16 7.20 2.33
CA GLY A 187 -9.03 5.82 2.77
C GLY A 187 -8.31 5.70 4.10
N LEU A 188 -7.21 6.45 4.30
CA LEU A 188 -6.48 6.50 5.57
C LEU A 188 -7.38 7.02 6.71
N CYS A 189 -8.09 8.12 6.48
CA CYS A 189 -9.02 8.67 7.47
C CYS A 189 -10.12 7.65 7.85
N ARG A 190 -10.64 6.88 6.90
CA ARG A 190 -11.60 5.81 7.18
C ARG A 190 -10.98 4.71 8.05
N ARG A 191 -9.78 4.25 7.70
CA ARG A 191 -9.07 3.19 8.44
C ARG A 191 -8.64 3.62 9.84
N SER A 192 -8.42 4.91 10.06
CA SER A 192 -8.13 5.48 11.38
C SER A 192 -9.29 5.40 12.38
N ALA A 193 -10.49 4.96 11.96
CA ALA A 193 -11.66 4.72 12.81
C ALA A 193 -12.08 5.91 13.70
N GLY A 194 -11.85 7.15 13.22
CA GLY A 194 -12.21 8.37 13.94
C GLY A 194 -11.07 9.02 14.73
N ASN A 195 -9.85 8.47 14.67
CA ASN A 195 -8.68 9.09 15.31
C ASN A 195 -8.17 10.33 14.56
N LEU A 196 -8.51 10.49 13.29
CA LEU A 196 -8.09 11.62 12.47
C LEU A 196 -9.20 12.66 12.29
N ASP A 197 -8.81 13.92 12.32
CA ASP A 197 -9.68 15.01 11.89
C ASP A 197 -9.75 15.06 10.36
N TRP A 198 -10.96 14.97 9.82
CA TRP A 198 -11.21 15.02 8.38
C TRP A 198 -11.23 16.45 7.84
N MET A 199 -11.30 17.45 8.71
CA MET A 199 -11.45 18.85 8.30
C MET A 199 -10.31 19.37 7.42
N PRO A 200 -9.02 19.11 7.69
CA PRO A 200 -7.94 19.59 6.82
C PRO A 200 -8.04 19.05 5.38
N LEU A 201 -8.55 17.82 5.20
CA LEU A 201 -8.81 17.24 3.88
C LEU A 201 -9.97 17.95 3.18
N VAL A 202 -11.10 18.13 3.89
CA VAL A 202 -12.29 18.80 3.35
C VAL A 202 -11.96 20.25 2.97
N GLU A 203 -11.22 20.96 3.82
CA GLU A 203 -10.80 22.34 3.55
C GLU A 203 -9.89 22.43 2.33
N SER A 204 -8.95 21.49 2.16
CA SER A 204 -8.07 21.43 0.99
C SER A 204 -8.84 21.21 -0.32
N VAL A 205 -9.92 20.42 -0.28
CA VAL A 205 -10.78 20.15 -1.46
C VAL A 205 -11.74 21.31 -1.75
N VAL A 206 -12.24 21.99 -0.71
CA VAL A 206 -13.27 23.05 -0.82
C VAL A 206 -12.65 24.45 -0.98
N GLN A 207 -11.34 24.60 -0.81
CA GLN A 207 -10.68 25.91 -0.73
C GLN A 207 -11.00 26.80 -1.96
N PRO A 208 -11.61 27.99 -1.76
CA PRO A 208 -11.81 28.97 -2.83
C PRO A 208 -10.45 29.46 -3.32
N GLN A 209 -10.32 29.62 -4.63
CA GLN A 209 -9.18 30.30 -5.23
C GLN A 209 -9.68 31.56 -5.94
N ALA A 210 -8.81 32.57 -5.97
CA ALA A 210 -9.14 33.92 -6.41
C ALA A 210 -9.55 34.03 -7.90
N ASP A 211 -9.25 33.01 -8.71
CA ASP A 211 -9.57 32.99 -10.14
C ASP A 211 -10.86 32.19 -10.41
N ASN A 212 -11.97 32.91 -10.38
CA ASN A 212 -13.33 32.41 -10.22
C ASN A 212 -13.97 31.85 -11.51
N SER A 213 -13.18 31.45 -12.51
CA SER A 213 -13.72 31.21 -13.87
C SER A 213 -13.22 29.95 -14.59
N ASN A 214 -12.62 28.99 -13.89
CA ASN A 214 -12.19 27.74 -14.54
C ASN A 214 -13.16 26.57 -14.23
N GLN A 215 -14.11 26.34 -15.14
CA GLN A 215 -15.14 25.30 -15.03
C GLN A 215 -14.55 23.90 -14.76
N ARG A 216 -13.35 23.62 -15.26
CA ARG A 216 -12.61 22.37 -15.05
C ARG A 216 -12.25 22.14 -13.58
N ILE A 217 -11.83 23.19 -12.87
CA ILE A 217 -11.48 23.12 -11.43
C ILE A 217 -12.75 22.86 -10.62
N GLU A 218 -13.85 23.52 -10.96
CA GLU A 218 -15.12 23.35 -10.25
C GLU A 218 -15.70 21.93 -10.43
N GLN A 219 -15.56 21.36 -11.63
CA GLN A 219 -15.90 19.96 -11.90
C GLN A 219 -15.02 18.99 -11.09
N LEU A 220 -13.70 19.24 -11.04
CA LEU A 220 -12.79 18.43 -10.23
C LEU A 220 -13.18 18.48 -8.75
N ARG A 221 -13.40 19.67 -8.19
CA ARG A 221 -13.82 19.85 -6.80
C ARG A 221 -15.09 19.06 -6.47
N GLY A 222 -16.10 19.12 -7.33
CA GLY A 222 -17.33 18.34 -7.16
C GLY A 222 -17.05 16.82 -7.09
N LYS A 223 -16.16 16.32 -7.93
CA LYS A 223 -15.74 14.90 -7.91
C LYS A 223 -14.93 14.54 -6.66
N LEU A 224 -13.96 15.37 -6.29
CA LEU A 224 -13.14 15.14 -5.09
C LEU A 224 -14.00 15.16 -3.83
N LEU A 225 -14.94 16.12 -3.73
CA LEU A 225 -15.88 16.20 -2.64
C LEU A 225 -16.75 14.94 -2.57
N LYS A 226 -17.24 14.45 -3.72
CA LYS A 226 -17.98 13.20 -3.79
C LYS A 226 -17.17 12.02 -3.24
N VAL A 227 -15.90 11.89 -3.62
CA VAL A 227 -14.98 10.85 -3.10
C VAL A 227 -14.84 10.94 -1.57
N VAL A 228 -14.62 12.15 -1.04
CA VAL A 228 -14.49 12.36 0.42
C VAL A 228 -15.78 12.00 1.14
N LEU A 229 -16.94 12.35 0.57
CA LEU A 229 -18.25 12.05 1.15
C LEU A 229 -18.59 10.56 1.11
N GLU A 230 -18.26 9.87 0.01
CA GLU A 230 -18.36 8.41 -0.09
C GLU A 230 -17.46 7.75 0.96
N ALA A 231 -16.26 8.29 1.19
CA ALA A 231 -15.33 7.84 2.23
C ALA A 231 -15.85 8.06 3.66
N LEU A 232 -16.53 9.18 3.90
CA LEU A 232 -17.17 9.52 5.17
C LEU A 232 -18.48 8.76 5.43
N SER A 233 -19.09 8.19 4.39
CA SER A 233 -20.34 7.44 4.52
C SER A 233 -20.18 6.28 5.52
N GLY A 234 -21.08 6.24 6.50
CA GLY A 234 -21.05 5.28 7.61
C GLY A 234 -20.15 5.67 8.79
N THR A 235 -19.49 6.85 8.74
CA THR A 235 -18.71 7.37 9.87
C THR A 235 -19.50 8.39 10.68
N THR A 236 -19.19 8.52 11.97
CA THR A 236 -19.78 9.52 12.87
C THR A 236 -19.38 10.95 12.50
N ALA A 237 -18.29 11.13 11.73
CA ALA A 237 -17.80 12.41 11.25
C ALA A 237 -18.62 13.00 10.07
N LEU A 238 -19.51 12.20 9.46
CA LEU A 238 -20.30 12.65 8.33
C LEU A 238 -21.18 13.86 8.69
N SER A 239 -21.85 13.84 9.84
CA SER A 239 -22.74 14.92 10.26
C SER A 239 -22.01 16.25 10.49
N THR A 240 -20.85 16.20 11.15
CA THR A 240 -20.02 17.38 11.45
C THR A 240 -19.40 17.98 10.20
N VAL A 241 -18.84 17.13 9.32
CA VAL A 241 -18.26 17.56 8.04
C VAL A 241 -19.34 18.18 7.15
N LEU A 242 -20.52 17.58 7.10
CA LEU A 242 -21.62 18.08 6.28
C LEU A 242 -22.19 19.39 6.79
N GLU A 243 -22.40 19.54 8.09
CA GLU A 243 -22.77 20.83 8.67
C GLU A 243 -21.78 21.93 8.32
N ARG A 244 -20.49 21.61 8.29
CA ARG A 244 -19.43 22.59 7.98
C ARG A 244 -19.39 22.94 6.49
N ILE A 245 -19.53 21.96 5.60
CA ILE A 245 -19.68 22.18 4.15
C ILE A 245 -20.92 23.04 3.87
N LEU A 246 -22.04 22.75 4.53
CA LEU A 246 -23.30 23.50 4.42
C LEU A 246 -23.17 24.96 4.88
N LYS A 247 -22.36 25.20 5.92
CA LYS A 247 -22.07 26.54 6.45
C LYS A 247 -21.04 27.31 5.61
N HIS A 248 -20.38 26.68 4.64
CA HIS A 248 -19.33 27.33 3.84
C HIS A 248 -19.96 28.25 2.76
N PRO A 249 -19.52 29.52 2.64
CA PRO A 249 -20.16 30.52 1.76
C PRO A 249 -20.28 30.11 0.28
N LEU A 250 -19.35 29.28 -0.19
CA LEU A 250 -19.24 28.83 -1.58
C LEU A 250 -20.21 27.69 -1.94
N ALA A 251 -20.83 27.06 -0.95
CA ALA A 251 -21.77 25.95 -1.17
C ALA A 251 -23.15 26.40 -1.70
N THR A 252 -23.27 27.65 -2.12
CA THR A 252 -24.52 28.28 -2.56
C THR A 252 -24.70 28.36 -4.07
N SER A 253 -23.68 28.03 -4.89
CA SER A 253 -23.81 27.97 -6.36
C SER A 253 -22.96 26.86 -6.99
N GLY A 254 -23.41 26.34 -8.14
CA GLY A 254 -22.68 25.33 -8.92
C GLY A 254 -22.89 23.90 -8.41
N THR A 255 -22.01 22.97 -8.82
CA THR A 255 -22.07 21.52 -8.54
C THR A 255 -22.11 21.21 -7.04
N ILE A 256 -21.50 22.07 -6.20
CA ILE A 256 -21.54 21.94 -4.73
C ILE A 256 -22.95 22.19 -4.18
N GLY A 257 -23.75 23.06 -4.81
CA GLY A 257 -25.15 23.30 -4.46
C GLY A 257 -26.07 22.11 -4.78
N ASP A 258 -25.77 21.37 -5.85
CA ASP A 258 -26.48 20.12 -6.20
C ASP A 258 -26.08 18.99 -5.23
N ILE A 259 -24.79 18.86 -4.94
CA ILE A 259 -24.27 17.94 -3.92
C ILE A 259 -24.90 18.28 -2.56
N ARG A 260 -25.10 19.55 -2.22
CA ARG A 260 -25.77 20.00 -0.99
C ARG A 260 -27.21 19.48 -0.83
N GLN A 261 -28.00 19.50 -1.91
CA GLN A 261 -29.35 18.92 -1.89
C GLN A 261 -29.31 17.40 -1.66
N LEU A 262 -28.39 16.71 -2.34
CA LEU A 262 -28.17 15.27 -2.20
C LEU A 262 -27.70 14.89 -0.78
N LEU A 263 -26.78 15.67 -0.22
CA LEU A 263 -26.21 15.51 1.13
C LEU A 263 -27.23 15.72 2.24
N THR A 264 -28.17 16.65 2.04
CA THR A 264 -29.26 16.85 2.99
C THR A 264 -30.12 15.59 3.09
N GLY A 265 -30.37 14.90 1.97
CA GLY A 265 -31.03 13.59 1.94
C GLY A 265 -30.23 12.51 2.68
N VAL A 266 -28.92 12.40 2.40
CA VAL A 266 -28.04 11.40 3.05
C VAL A 266 -27.91 11.62 4.56
N LEU A 267 -27.87 12.87 5.03
CA LEU A 267 -27.90 13.20 6.46
C LEU A 267 -29.16 12.73 7.15
N THR A 268 -30.33 12.95 6.53
CA THR A 268 -31.59 12.48 7.10
C THR A 268 -31.65 10.96 7.18
N HIS A 269 -31.07 10.27 6.20
CA HIS A 269 -30.98 8.81 6.20
C HIS A 269 -30.01 8.29 7.26
N SER A 270 -28.78 8.82 7.33
CA SER A 270 -27.78 8.40 8.33
C SER A 270 -28.26 8.68 9.76
N ARG A 271 -28.91 9.83 10.01
CA ARG A 271 -29.51 10.13 11.32
C ARG A 271 -30.63 9.14 11.66
N TYR A 272 -31.44 8.74 10.67
CA TYR A 272 -32.47 7.73 10.86
C TYR A 272 -31.87 6.36 11.21
N GLU A 273 -30.82 5.92 10.49
CA GLU A 273 -30.11 4.67 10.78
C GLU A 273 -29.51 4.66 12.18
N GLN A 274 -28.88 5.77 12.60
CA GLN A 274 -28.32 5.89 13.95
C GLN A 274 -29.42 5.76 15.03
N VAL A 275 -30.53 6.48 14.86
CA VAL A 275 -31.66 6.39 15.80
C VAL A 275 -32.23 4.98 15.85
N LEU A 276 -32.33 4.29 14.71
CA LEU A 276 -32.81 2.90 14.62
C LEU A 276 -31.88 1.93 15.37
N VAL A 277 -30.57 2.06 15.20
CA VAL A 277 -29.59 1.21 15.91
C VAL A 277 -29.64 1.49 17.42
N GLU A 278 -29.69 2.76 17.84
CA GLU A 278 -29.77 3.10 19.27
C GLU A 278 -31.07 2.60 19.91
N THR A 279 -32.21 2.70 19.21
CA THR A 279 -33.48 2.20 19.73
C THR A 279 -33.53 0.68 19.78
N THR A 280 -33.02 -0.02 18.77
CA THR A 280 -32.94 -1.49 18.79
C THR A 280 -32.00 -1.98 19.89
N ALA A 281 -30.84 -1.35 20.09
CA ALA A 281 -29.94 -1.66 21.19
C ALA A 281 -30.59 -1.46 22.57
N ARG A 282 -31.36 -0.37 22.76
CA ARG A 282 -32.12 -0.13 23.99
C ARG A 282 -33.22 -1.18 24.19
N LEU A 283 -33.95 -1.55 23.15
CA LEU A 283 -34.99 -2.57 23.22
C LEU A 283 -34.40 -3.93 23.60
N VAL A 284 -33.32 -4.36 22.95
CA VAL A 284 -32.61 -5.60 23.30
C VAL A 284 -32.09 -5.55 24.74
N SER A 285 -31.53 -4.43 25.18
CA SER A 285 -31.08 -4.27 26.56
C SER A 285 -32.21 -4.35 27.57
N LEU A 286 -33.39 -3.80 27.24
CA LEU A 286 -34.59 -3.88 28.09
C LEU A 286 -35.12 -5.31 28.14
N GLU A 287 -35.22 -5.99 27.00
CA GLU A 287 -35.63 -7.40 26.92
C GLU A 287 -34.67 -8.31 27.71
N LEU A 288 -33.36 -8.07 27.61
CA LEU A 288 -32.36 -8.79 28.40
C LEU A 288 -32.55 -8.57 29.90
N HIS A 289 -32.80 -7.34 30.32
CA HIS A 289 -33.04 -6.99 31.71
C HIS A 289 -34.34 -7.63 32.25
N GLU A 290 -35.39 -7.67 31.42
CA GLU A 290 -36.67 -8.29 31.75
C GLU A 290 -36.56 -9.83 31.83
N ALA A 291 -35.80 -10.44 30.93
CA ALA A 291 -35.50 -11.86 30.94
C ALA A 291 -34.68 -12.26 32.18
N LEU A 292 -33.65 -11.47 32.55
CA LEU A 292 -32.87 -11.66 33.77
C LEU A 292 -33.72 -11.53 35.04
N LYS A 293 -34.65 -10.57 35.06
CA LYS A 293 -35.57 -10.37 36.19
C LYS A 293 -36.56 -11.54 36.38
N LYS A 294 -36.90 -12.27 35.31
CA LYS A 294 -37.76 -13.47 35.38
C LYS A 294 -37.00 -14.75 35.77
N ALA A 295 -35.67 -14.74 35.67
CA ALA A 295 -34.82 -15.90 35.97
C ALA A 295 -34.28 -15.93 37.42
N LEU A 296 -34.45 -14.84 38.18
CA LEU A 296 -34.19 -14.72 39.62
C LEU A 296 -35.47 -14.90 40.43
#